data_AF-A0A660LED7-F1
#
_entry.id   AF-A0A660LED7-F1
#
_cell.length_a   1.000
_cell.length_b   1.000
_cell.length_c   1.000
_cell.angle_alpha   90.00
_cell.angle_beta   90.00
_cell.angle_gamma   90.00
#
_symmetry.space_group_name_H-M   'P 1'
#
loop_
_entity.id
_entity.type
_entity.pdbx_description
1 polymer ?
#
loop_
_entity_poly.entity_id
_entity_poly.type
_entity_poly.pdbx_seq_one_letter_code
_entity_poly.pdbx_strand_id
1 'polypeptide(L)'
;MDLIREQPNTDHAHRFDGEPMVQSFRVGDLGYVWITTAEAMTVPGFGIPWVTGQLARYDADELRTALAGGLRLRAEALVLA
;
A
#
# COMPACT_ATOMS: atom_id res chain seq x y z
N MET A 1 -10.91 7.89 -7.04
CA MET A 1 -10.48 7.21 -5.80
C MET A 1 -9.64 8.20 -5.03
N ASP A 2 -10.04 8.54 -3.79
CA ASP A 2 -9.25 9.41 -2.92
C ASP A 2 -8.17 8.59 -2.21
N LEU A 3 -6.92 9.05 -2.26
CA LEU A 3 -5.77 8.35 -1.69
C LEU A 3 -4.95 9.32 -0.83
N ILE A 4 -4.95 9.07 0.47
CA ILE A 4 -4.28 9.94 1.44
C ILE A 4 -3.14 9.15 2.07
N ARG A 5 -1.91 9.63 1.90
CA ARG A 5 -0.75 9.08 2.60
C ARG A 5 -0.87 9.38 4.08
N GLU A 6 -0.80 8.35 4.91
CA GLU A 6 -0.78 8.54 6.36
C GLU A 6 0.63 8.93 6.82
N GLN A 7 0.71 9.71 7.91
CA GLN A 7 1.98 9.86 8.61
C GLN A 7 2.39 8.49 9.18
N PRO A 8 3.70 8.17 9.19
CA PRO A 8 4.18 6.94 9.82
C PRO A 8 3.64 6.83 11.25
N ASN A 9 2.84 5.80 11.51
CA ASN A 9 2.22 5.55 12.81
C ASN A 9 2.61 4.15 13.27
N THR A 10 3.46 4.08 14.29
CA THR A 10 3.97 2.82 14.87
C THR A 10 2.85 1.97 15.48
N ASP A 11 1.81 2.59 16.04
CA ASP A 11 0.65 1.86 16.59
C ASP A 11 -0.18 1.23 15.46
N HIS A 12 -0.17 1.84 14.27
CA HIS A 12 -0.81 1.28 13.07
C HIS A 12 0.00 0.10 12.50
N ALA A 13 1.33 0.13 12.62
CA ALA A 13 2.23 -0.93 12.14
C ALA A 13 1.92 -2.31 12.77
N HIS A 14 1.46 -2.35 14.02
CA HIS A 14 1.01 -3.59 14.67
C HIS A 14 -0.18 -4.27 13.98
N ARG A 15 -0.95 -3.55 13.17
CA ARG A 15 -2.06 -4.10 12.37
C ARG A 15 -1.59 -4.70 11.03
N PHE A 16 -0.34 -4.45 10.65
CA PHE A 16 0.25 -4.85 9.38
C PHE A 16 1.31 -5.93 9.58
N ASP A 17 0.85 -7.14 9.92
CA ASP A 17 1.67 -8.34 10.11
C ASP A 17 2.79 -8.24 11.16
N GLY A 18 2.79 -7.21 12.01
CA GLY A 18 3.84 -6.98 13.02
C GLY A 18 5.14 -6.43 12.44
N GLU A 19 5.10 -5.83 11.25
CA GLU A 19 6.26 -5.21 10.61
C GLU A 19 6.76 -3.99 11.41
N PRO A 20 8.09 -3.78 11.53
CA PRO A 20 8.65 -2.75 12.39
C PRO A 20 8.34 -1.32 11.89
N MET A 21 8.16 -1.15 10.58
CA MET A 21 7.83 0.13 9.97
C MET A 21 7.24 -0.05 8.57
N VAL A 22 6.12 0.63 8.31
CA VAL A 22 5.41 0.60 7.02
C VAL A 22 5.13 2.00 6.49
N GLN A 23 4.87 2.09 5.19
CA GLN A 23 4.22 3.23 4.55
C GLN A 23 2.77 2.84 4.22
N SER A 24 1.79 3.54 4.80
CA SER A 24 0.37 3.28 4.57
C SER A 24 -0.35 4.43 3.87
N PHE A 25 -1.41 4.10 3.15
CA PHE A 25 -2.32 5.03 2.50
C PHE A 25 -3.76 4.61 2.80
N ARG A 26 -4.59 5.59 3.16
CA ARG A 26 -6.04 5.40 3.29
C ARG A 26 -6.70 5.57 1.92
N VAL A 27 -7.57 4.63 1.54
CA VAL A 27 -8.29 4.62 0.27
C VAL A 27 -9.75 4.95 0.52
N GLY A 28 -10.10 6.24 0.55
CA GLY A 28 -11.44 6.71 0.92
C GLY A 28 -11.97 6.04 2.20
N ASP A 29 -13.15 5.43 2.09
CA ASP A 29 -13.79 4.62 3.14
C ASP A 29 -13.64 3.10 2.91
N LEU A 30 -12.84 2.70 1.91
CA LEU A 30 -12.67 1.28 1.53
C LEU A 30 -11.66 0.55 2.42
N GLY A 31 -10.78 1.29 3.10
CA GLY A 31 -9.77 0.75 4.00
C GLY A 31 -8.36 1.24 3.65
N TYR A 32 -7.39 0.34 3.73
CA TYR A 32 -5.98 0.70 3.73
C TYR A 32 -5.17 -0.14 2.75
N VAL A 33 -4.12 0.49 2.24
CA VAL A 33 -3.02 -0.18 1.55
C VAL A 33 -1.71 0.18 2.21
N TRP A 34 -0.79 -0.77 2.30
CA TRP A 34 0.49 -0.57 2.94
C TRP A 34 1.61 -1.32 2.25
N ILE A 35 2.84 -0.89 2.47
CA ILE A 35 4.08 -1.54 2.02
C ILE A 35 5.12 -1.37 3.12
N THR A 36 6.06 -2.30 3.26
CA THR A 36 7.15 -2.08 4.22
C THR A 36 7.97 -0.87 3.81
N THR A 37 8.52 -0.13 4.76
CA THR A 37 9.38 1.01 4.41
C THR A 37 10.63 0.55 3.65
N ALA A 38 11.15 -0.64 3.94
CA ALA A 38 12.27 -1.22 3.20
C ALA A 38 11.96 -1.42 1.71
N GLU A 39 10.79 -2.00 1.38
CA GLU A 39 10.33 -2.17 0.01
C GLU A 39 10.01 -0.82 -0.67
N ALA A 40 9.41 0.14 0.04
CA ALA A 40 9.13 1.46 -0.50
C ALA A 40 10.41 2.18 -0.97
N MET A 41 11.52 2.00 -0.24
CA MET A 41 12.82 2.59 -0.59
C MET A 41 13.44 1.99 -1.85
N THR A 42 13.02 0.78 -2.26
CA THR A 42 13.50 0.16 -3.51
C THR A 42 12.69 0.56 -4.74
N VAL A 43 11.57 1.29 -4.56
CA VAL A 43 10.69 1.71 -5.66
C VAL A 43 11.07 3.14 -6.09
N PRO A 44 11.63 3.34 -7.30
CA PRO A 44 11.91 4.67 -7.81
C PRO A 44 10.61 5.48 -7.95
N GLY A 45 10.59 6.68 -7.38
CA GLY A 45 9.40 7.55 -7.43
C GLY A 45 8.23 7.03 -6.60
N PHE A 46 8.49 6.22 -5.57
CA PHE A 46 7.46 5.76 -4.63
C PHE A 46 6.57 6.91 -4.13
N GLY A 47 5.26 6.71 -4.21
CA GLY A 47 4.26 7.69 -3.78
C GLY A 47 2.87 7.37 -4.32
N ILE A 48 1.96 8.34 -4.19
CA ILE A 48 0.56 8.24 -4.64
C ILE A 48 0.43 7.70 -6.09
N PRO A 49 1.20 8.18 -7.08
CA PRO A 49 1.09 7.67 -8.45
C PRO A 49 1.43 6.18 -8.57
N TRP A 50 2.48 5.72 -7.90
CA TRP A 50 2.88 4.31 -7.92
C TRP A 50 1.82 3.43 -7.25
N VAL A 51 1.33 3.84 -6.08
CA VAL A 51 0.27 3.11 -5.36
C VAL A 51 -0.98 3.02 -6.21
N THR A 52 -1.41 4.13 -6.82
CA THR A 52 -2.57 4.15 -7.73
C THR A 52 -2.38 3.18 -8.89
N GLY A 53 -1.19 3.15 -9.49
CA GLY A 53 -0.83 2.20 -10.54
C GLY A 53 -0.92 0.74 -10.11
N GLN A 54 -0.56 0.41 -8.86
CA GLN A 54 -0.73 -0.95 -8.32
C GLN A 54 -2.21 -1.29 -8.10
N LEU A 55 -2.98 -0.38 -7.50
CA LEU A 55 -4.41 -0.61 -7.21
C LEU A 55 -5.22 -0.80 -8.49
N ALA A 56 -4.84 -0.13 -9.58
CA ALA A 56 -5.50 -0.26 -10.89
C ALA A 56 -5.34 -1.65 -11.55
N ARG A 57 -4.51 -2.54 -11.00
CA ARG A 57 -4.28 -3.91 -11.51
C ARG A 57 -5.28 -4.93 -10.95
N TYR A 58 -6.04 -4.55 -9.92
CA TYR A 58 -7.01 -5.41 -9.28
C TYR A 58 -8.40 -5.19 -9.87
N ASP A 59 -9.21 -6.25 -9.87
CA ASP A 59 -10.65 -6.09 -10.07
C ASP A 59 -11.28 -5.26 -8.94
N ALA A 60 -12.36 -4.53 -9.23
CA ALA A 60 -12.96 -3.61 -8.27
C ALA A 60 -13.54 -4.29 -7.02
N ASP A 61 -14.10 -5.50 -7.15
CA ASP A 61 -14.69 -6.23 -6.02
C ASP A 61 -13.62 -6.95 -5.20
N GLU A 62 -12.60 -7.49 -5.85
CA GLU A 62 -11.40 -8.03 -5.18
C GLU A 62 -10.66 -6.94 -4.41
N LEU A 63 -10.48 -5.78 -5.03
CA LEU A 63 -9.81 -4.63 -4.41
C LEU A 63 -10.55 -4.15 -3.16
N ARG A 64 -11.89 -4.06 -3.22
CA ARG A 64 -12.69 -3.65 -2.05
C ARG A 64 -12.49 -4.60 -0.88
N THR A 65 -12.51 -5.90 -1.15
CA THR A 65 -12.32 -6.93 -0.12
C THR A 65 -10.91 -6.88 0.47
N ALA A 66 -9.89 -6.71 -0.39
CA ALA A 66 -8.50 -6.63 0.04
C ALA A 66 -8.21 -5.36 0.87
N LEU A 67 -8.74 -4.21 0.46
CA LEU A 67 -8.56 -2.94 1.18
C LEU A 67 -9.19 -2.97 2.57
N ALA A 68 -10.35 -3.60 2.73
CA ALA A 68 -10.99 -3.77 4.03
C ALA A 68 -10.14 -4.60 4.99
N GLY A 69 -9.32 -5.53 4.47
CA GLY A 69 -8.36 -6.33 5.22
C GLY A 69 -6.98 -5.69 5.39
N GLY A 70 -6.71 -4.51 4.81
CA GLY A 70 -5.39 -3.90 4.79
C GLY A 70 -4.47 -4.52 3.74
N LEU A 71 -4.66 -4.14 2.48
CA LEU A 71 -3.90 -4.69 1.34
C LEU A 71 -2.40 -4.41 1.47
N ARG A 72 -1.59 -5.46 1.47
CA ARG A 72 -0.13 -5.35 1.39
C ARG A 72 0.32 -5.29 -0.07
N LEU A 73 0.99 -4.20 -0.44
CA LEU A 73 1.74 -4.12 -1.70
C LEU A 73 3.16 -4.65 -1.51
N ARG A 74 3.70 -5.19 -2.59
CA ARG A 74 5.09 -5.65 -2.70
C ARG A 74 5.81 -4.82 -3.73
N ALA A 75 7.09 -4.56 -3.52
CA ALA A 75 7.92 -3.86 -4.50
C ALA A 75 8.33 -4.73 -5.70
N GLU A 76 7.64 -5.86 -5.96
CA GLU A 76 8.02 -6.88 -6.95
C GLU A 76 8.64 -6.24 -8.19
N ALA A 77 9.91 -6.59 -8.40
CA ALA A 77 10.75 -5.96 -9.39
C ALA A 77 10.06 -6.03 -10.76
N LEU A 78 9.86 -4.87 -11.37
CA LEU A 78 9.67 -4.81 -12.81
C LEU A 78 11.00 -5.28 -13.41
N VAL A 79 11.14 -6.57 -13.65
CA VAL A 79 12.20 -7.08 -14.52
C VAL A 79 11.88 -6.49 -15.89
N LEU A 80 12.61 -5.43 -16.25
CA LEU A 80 12.64 -4.94 -17.62
C LEU A 80 13.24 -6.08 -18.45
N ALA A 81 12.37 -6.84 -19.09
CA ALA A 81 12.73 -7.75 -20.17
C ALA A 81 13.11 -6.96 -21.42
#